data_AF-A0A5R9B219-F1
#
_entry.id   AF-A0A5R9B219-F1
#
_cell.length_a   1.000
_cell.length_b   1.000
_cell.length_c   1.000
_cell.angle_alpha   90.00
_cell.angle_beta   90.00
_cell.angle_gamma   90.00
#
_symmetry.space_group_name_H-M   'P 1'
#
loop_
_entity.id
_entity.type
_entity.pdbx_description
1 polymer ?
#
loop_
_entity_poly.entity_id
_entity_poly.type
_entity_poly.pdbx_seq_one_letter_code
_entity_poly.pdbx_strand_id
1 'polypeptide(L)'
;MNALSLRESINYQSILDSIRIEEGFDFAAIAFYEQESDISPIKWCYASGNLNNRYKLIVLRKGKGLAGNVMKTGKRMVIENVAQLLSSQEQHKYPIVLCELLTAMVAIPLWYEKKVYGVLLLGQRNQQPLPKTYKNISLKSKLGIFNEED
;
A
#
# COMPACT_ATOMS: atom_id res chain seq x y z
N MET A 1 -12.97 20.57 -1.40
CA MET A 1 -12.59 19.64 -2.49
C MET A 1 -12.78 18.22 -1.98
N ASN A 2 -13.41 17.32 -2.76
CA ASN A 2 -13.61 15.91 -2.41
C ASN A 2 -12.39 15.10 -2.89
N ALA A 3 -11.92 14.05 -2.20
CA ALA A 3 -10.78 13.25 -2.64
C ALA A 3 -10.94 12.64 -4.05
N LEU A 4 -12.16 12.47 -4.55
CA LEU A 4 -12.42 12.12 -5.95
C LEU A 4 -11.92 13.21 -6.90
N SER A 5 -12.11 14.50 -6.59
CA SER A 5 -11.55 15.62 -7.37
C SER A 5 -10.03 15.74 -7.25
N LEU A 6 -9.45 15.23 -6.15
CA LEU A 6 -8.01 15.12 -5.93
C LEU A 6 -7.36 13.99 -6.76
N ARG A 7 -8.18 13.03 -7.25
CA ARG A 7 -7.70 11.94 -8.11
C ARG A 7 -7.46 12.34 -9.55
N GLU A 8 -8.04 13.46 -10.00
CA GLU A 8 -8.05 13.83 -11.41
C GLU A 8 -6.82 14.65 -11.84
N SER A 9 -6.08 15.24 -10.90
CA SER A 9 -4.88 16.05 -11.21
C SER A 9 -3.54 15.34 -10.98
N ILE A 10 -3.54 14.19 -10.30
CA ILE A 10 -2.32 13.45 -9.94
C ILE A 10 -2.26 12.14 -10.72
N ASN A 11 -1.21 11.95 -11.51
CA ASN A 11 -0.94 10.67 -12.17
C ASN A 11 -0.33 9.66 -11.18
N TYR A 12 -1.17 9.06 -10.34
CA TYR A 12 -0.75 8.09 -9.33
C TYR A 12 0.01 6.91 -9.90
N GLN A 13 -0.33 6.46 -11.12
CA GLN A 13 0.35 5.31 -11.73
C GLN A 13 1.80 5.66 -12.04
N SER A 14 2.05 6.78 -12.73
CA SER A 14 3.40 7.21 -13.06
C SER A 14 4.25 7.45 -11.80
N ILE A 15 3.67 8.05 -10.76
CA ILE A 15 4.36 8.27 -9.50
C ILE A 15 4.70 6.93 -8.84
N LEU A 16 3.74 5.99 -8.77
CA LEU A 16 3.95 4.68 -8.18
C LEU A 16 5.06 3.89 -8.89
N ASP A 17 5.10 3.98 -10.23
CA ASP A 17 6.15 3.37 -11.04
C ASP A 17 7.53 3.95 -10.69
N SER A 18 7.65 5.27 -10.59
CA SER A 18 8.90 5.94 -10.19
C SER A 18 9.33 5.55 -8.77
N ILE A 19 8.42 5.61 -7.79
CA ILE A 19 8.71 5.23 -6.40
C ILE A 19 9.27 3.81 -6.34
N ARG A 20 8.61 2.87 -7.02
CA ARG A 20 9.02 1.46 -7.01
C ARG A 20 10.44 1.29 -7.56
N ILE A 21 10.75 1.94 -8.68
CA ILE A 21 12.05 1.84 -9.35
C ILE A 21 13.15 2.51 -8.52
N GLU A 22 12.92 3.74 -8.07
CA GLU A 22 13.89 4.53 -7.30
C GLU A 22 14.23 3.89 -5.96
N GLU A 23 13.24 3.35 -5.27
CA GLU A 23 13.42 2.73 -3.95
C GLU A 23 13.87 1.26 -4.04
N GLY A 24 13.95 0.68 -5.25
CA GLY A 24 14.46 -0.67 -5.47
C GLY A 24 13.53 -1.79 -5.00
N PHE A 25 12.22 -1.65 -5.26
CA PHE A 25 11.21 -2.65 -4.91
C PHE A 25 10.73 -3.46 -6.12
N ASP A 26 10.43 -4.74 -5.90
CA ASP A 26 9.84 -5.62 -6.92
C ASP A 26 8.38 -5.28 -7.22
N PHE A 27 7.66 -4.74 -6.24
CA PHE A 27 6.23 -4.47 -6.32
C PHE A 27 5.84 -3.20 -5.57
N ALA A 28 4.88 -2.46 -6.11
CA ALA A 28 4.23 -1.37 -5.40
C ALA A 28 2.72 -1.33 -5.70
N ALA A 29 1.91 -0.88 -4.74
CA ALA A 29 0.48 -0.68 -4.94
C ALA A 29 -0.07 0.44 -4.08
N ILE A 30 -1.14 1.08 -4.55
CA ILE A 30 -1.88 2.10 -3.78
C ILE A 30 -3.31 1.61 -3.57
N ALA A 31 -3.74 1.63 -2.31
CA ALA A 31 -5.12 1.36 -1.93
C ALA A 31 -5.83 2.63 -1.48
N PHE A 32 -7.08 2.79 -1.91
CA PHE A 32 -7.99 3.83 -1.45
C PHE A 32 -9.35 3.23 -1.09
N TYR A 33 -10.18 4.02 -0.39
CA TYR A 33 -11.61 3.75 -0.35
C TYR A 33 -12.23 3.91 -1.75
N GLU A 34 -13.18 3.05 -2.11
CA GLU A 34 -13.91 3.16 -3.38
C GLU A 34 -14.73 4.46 -3.45
N GLN A 35 -15.28 4.88 -2.31
CA GLN A 35 -16.00 6.14 -2.09
C GLN A 35 -15.51 6.77 -0.77
N GLU A 36 -15.61 8.09 -0.61
CA GLU A 36 -15.21 8.79 0.63
C GLU A 36 -16.15 8.51 1.82
N SER A 37 -16.13 7.28 2.32
CA SER A 37 -16.94 6.84 3.44
C SER A 37 -16.26 5.68 4.17
N ASP A 38 -16.33 5.69 5.50
CA ASP A 38 -15.68 4.69 6.35
C ASP A 38 -16.29 3.28 6.20
N ILE A 39 -17.52 3.19 5.67
CA ILE A 39 -18.17 1.93 5.30
C ILE A 39 -17.82 1.45 3.88
N SER A 40 -17.17 2.31 3.08
CA SER A 40 -16.79 1.99 1.71
C SER A 40 -15.71 0.89 1.70
N PRO A 41 -15.76 -0.04 0.74
CA PRO A 41 -14.68 -1.00 0.59
C PRO A 41 -13.36 -0.31 0.21
N ILE A 42 -12.26 -0.89 0.68
CA ILE A 42 -10.90 -0.53 0.30
C ILE A 42 -10.48 -1.43 -0.86
N LYS A 43 -9.95 -0.84 -1.94
CA LYS A 43 -9.46 -1.55 -3.12
C LYS A 43 -8.05 -1.10 -3.47
N TRP A 44 -7.26 -2.01 -4.03
CA TRP A 44 -5.98 -1.68 -4.67
C TRP A 44 -6.24 -1.06 -6.04
N CYS A 45 -6.17 0.26 -6.11
CA CYS A 45 -6.53 1.04 -7.30
C CYS A 45 -5.40 1.06 -8.33
N TYR A 46 -4.15 1.12 -7.86
CA TYR A 46 -2.96 1.21 -8.70
C TYR A 46 -1.96 0.13 -8.28
N ALA A 47 -1.22 -0.40 -9.25
CA ALA A 47 -0.17 -1.38 -9.00
C ALA A 47 0.98 -1.16 -9.99
N SER A 48 2.20 -1.45 -9.55
CA SER A 48 3.42 -1.38 -10.35
C SER A 48 4.25 -2.63 -10.11
N GLY A 49 4.78 -3.22 -11.19
CA GLY A 49 5.52 -4.48 -11.12
C GLY A 49 4.66 -5.67 -10.69
N ASN A 50 3.34 -5.62 -10.92
CA ASN A 50 2.42 -6.72 -10.59
C ASN A 50 2.64 -7.93 -11.51
N LEU A 51 2.60 -9.14 -10.95
CA LEU A 51 2.72 -10.38 -11.72
C LEU A 51 1.45 -10.70 -12.51
N ASN A 52 0.31 -10.22 -12.02
CA ASN A 52 -1.00 -10.50 -12.58
C ASN A 52 -2.00 -9.42 -12.19
N ASN A 53 -3.24 -9.53 -12.68
CA ASN A 53 -4.30 -8.56 -12.39
C ASN A 53 -5.26 -8.99 -11.26
N ARG A 54 -4.97 -10.08 -10.52
CA ARG A 54 -5.89 -10.60 -9.47
C ARG A 54 -6.02 -9.64 -8.30
N TYR A 55 -5.05 -8.74 -8.09
CA TYR A 55 -5.15 -7.69 -7.07
C TYR A 55 -6.42 -6.83 -7.22
N LYS A 56 -6.94 -6.68 -8.45
CA LYS A 56 -8.17 -5.93 -8.76
C LYS A 56 -9.43 -6.56 -8.16
N LEU A 57 -9.40 -7.86 -7.86
CA LEU A 57 -10.51 -8.61 -7.24
C LEU A 57 -10.52 -8.46 -5.71
N ILE A 58 -9.46 -7.90 -5.12
CA ILE A 58 -9.33 -7.76 -3.68
C ILE A 58 -10.25 -6.63 -3.19
N VAL A 59 -11.16 -6.98 -2.29
CA VAL A 59 -12.07 -6.05 -1.60
C VAL A 59 -11.86 -6.20 -0.10
N LEU A 60 -11.45 -5.12 0.56
CA LEU A 60 -11.14 -5.11 1.98
C LEU A 60 -12.10 -4.19 2.74
N ARG A 61 -12.31 -4.48 4.03
CA ARG A 61 -12.98 -3.57 4.97
C ARG A 61 -11.94 -2.90 5.86
N LYS A 62 -12.27 -1.75 6.47
CA LYS A 62 -11.43 -1.10 7.49
C LYS A 62 -11.07 -2.11 8.60
N GLY A 63 -9.80 -2.18 8.96
CA GLY A 63 -9.26 -3.15 9.93
C GLY A 63 -9.15 -4.60 9.43
N LYS A 64 -9.24 -4.87 8.11
CA LYS A 64 -9.04 -6.19 7.52
C LYS A 64 -7.95 -6.17 6.45
N GLY A 65 -7.07 -7.16 6.51
CA GLY A 65 -5.90 -7.25 5.65
C GLY A 65 -4.92 -6.09 5.84
N LEU A 66 -3.95 -5.98 4.95
CA LEU A 66 -2.83 -5.06 5.10
C LEU A 66 -3.29 -3.61 5.04
N ALA A 67 -3.96 -3.24 3.94
CA ALA A 67 -4.46 -1.88 3.75
C ALA A 67 -5.50 -1.50 4.82
N GLY A 68 -6.44 -2.40 5.14
CA GLY A 68 -7.45 -2.13 6.16
C GLY A 68 -6.85 -1.88 7.55
N ASN A 69 -5.81 -2.62 7.93
CA ASN A 69 -5.12 -2.42 9.21
C ASN A 69 -4.43 -1.06 9.25
N VAL A 70 -3.64 -0.71 8.22
CA VAL A 70 -2.96 0.60 8.15
C VAL A 70 -3.95 1.75 8.13
N MET A 71 -5.05 1.65 7.38
CA MET A 71 -6.13 2.65 7.36
C MET A 71 -6.80 2.82 8.73
N LYS A 72 -6.86 1.76 9.54
CA LYS A 72 -7.46 1.81 10.88
C LYS A 72 -6.51 2.42 11.90
N THR A 73 -5.22 2.05 11.85
CA THR A 73 -4.24 2.44 12.86
C THR A 73 -3.57 3.77 12.56
N GLY A 74 -3.55 4.19 11.30
CA GLY A 74 -2.77 5.35 10.85
C GLY A 74 -1.26 5.12 10.92
N LYS A 75 -0.82 3.88 11.16
CA LYS A 75 0.58 3.53 11.39
C LYS A 75 1.12 2.63 10.28
N ARG A 76 2.40 2.84 9.97
CA ARG A 76 3.17 1.95 9.09
C ARG A 76 3.16 0.52 9.61
N MET A 77 3.12 -0.44 8.69
CA MET A 77 3.26 -1.86 8.98
C MET A 77 4.43 -2.43 8.17
N VAL A 78 5.42 -3.00 8.85
CA VAL A 78 6.64 -3.54 8.24
C VAL A 78 6.67 -5.04 8.48
N ILE A 79 6.89 -5.82 7.43
CA ILE A 79 7.09 -7.26 7.48
C ILE A 79 8.37 -7.59 6.72
N GLU A 80 9.46 -7.83 7.43
CA GLU A 80 10.77 -8.12 6.82
C GLU A 80 10.86 -9.56 6.28
N ASN A 81 10.08 -10.49 6.85
CA ASN A 81 9.99 -11.86 6.37
C ASN A 81 8.58 -12.41 6.62
N VAL A 82 7.83 -12.62 5.54
CA VAL A 82 6.45 -13.13 5.58
C VAL A 82 6.39 -14.55 6.13
N ALA A 83 7.31 -15.43 5.72
CA ALA A 83 7.30 -16.83 6.14
C ALA A 83 7.61 -17.01 7.63
N GLN A 84 8.42 -16.11 8.21
CA GLN A 84 8.74 -16.11 9.63
C GLN A 84 7.63 -15.49 10.49
N LEU A 85 7.00 -14.41 10.01
CA LEU A 85 6.02 -13.66 10.79
C LEU A 85 4.61 -14.24 10.70
N LEU A 86 4.23 -14.77 9.54
CA LEU A 86 2.84 -15.18 9.25
C LEU A 86 2.76 -16.68 8.98
N SER A 87 1.96 -17.37 9.78
CA SER A 87 1.55 -18.74 9.47
C SER A 87 0.78 -18.82 8.15
N SER A 88 0.72 -19.99 7.52
CA SER A 88 -0.03 -20.18 6.26
C SER A 88 -1.51 -19.78 6.39
N GLN A 89 -2.12 -19.98 7.56
CA GLN A 89 -3.49 -19.54 7.82
C GLN A 89 -3.62 -18.02 7.88
N GLU A 90 -2.62 -17.33 8.43
CA GLU A 90 -2.62 -15.87 8.51
C GLU A 90 -2.37 -15.19 7.18
N GLN A 91 -1.62 -15.82 6.27
CA GLN A 91 -1.39 -15.27 4.93
C GLN A 91 -2.71 -15.09 4.15
N HIS A 92 -3.73 -15.93 4.38
CA HIS A 92 -5.06 -15.74 3.79
C HIS A 92 -5.74 -14.44 4.23
N LYS A 93 -5.36 -13.86 5.37
CA LYS A 93 -5.85 -12.54 5.80
C LYS A 93 -5.26 -11.40 4.96
N TYR A 94 -4.18 -11.66 4.21
CA TYR A 94 -3.45 -10.68 3.41
C TYR A 94 -3.42 -11.09 1.93
N PRO A 95 -4.55 -11.01 1.20
CA PRO A 95 -4.67 -11.55 -0.16
C PRO A 95 -3.68 -10.96 -1.17
N ILE A 96 -3.22 -9.73 -0.97
CA ILE A 96 -2.20 -9.10 -1.84
C ILE A 96 -0.86 -9.82 -1.76
N VAL A 97 -0.48 -10.34 -0.57
CA VAL A 97 0.76 -11.09 -0.34
C VAL A 97 0.75 -12.37 -1.16
N LEU A 98 -0.38 -13.07 -1.17
CA LEU A 98 -0.57 -14.31 -1.94
C LEU A 98 -0.65 -14.04 -3.44
N CYS A 99 -1.40 -13.01 -3.87
CA CYS A 99 -1.57 -12.70 -5.28
C CYS A 99 -0.26 -12.30 -5.96
N GLU A 100 0.61 -11.62 -5.23
CA GLU A 100 1.86 -11.05 -5.73
C GLU A 100 3.12 -11.76 -5.22
N LEU A 101 2.98 -12.88 -4.50
CA LEU A 101 4.08 -13.69 -3.98
C LEU A 101 5.10 -12.87 -3.16
N LEU A 102 4.60 -11.96 -2.33
CA LEU A 102 5.46 -11.07 -1.53
C LEU A 102 6.11 -11.83 -0.38
N THR A 103 7.40 -11.65 -0.20
CA THR A 103 8.20 -12.25 0.87
C THR A 103 8.63 -11.25 1.93
N ALA A 104 8.68 -9.95 1.58
CA ALA A 104 8.86 -8.84 2.51
C ALA A 104 8.05 -7.63 2.03
N MET A 105 7.60 -6.75 2.92
CA MET A 105 6.83 -5.57 2.55
C MET A 105 6.82 -4.48 3.62
N VAL A 106 6.54 -3.26 3.17
CA VAL A 106 6.15 -2.13 4.02
C VAL A 106 4.85 -1.51 3.49
N ALA A 107 3.90 -1.29 4.38
CA ALA A 107 2.66 -0.58 4.10
C ALA A 107 2.63 0.73 4.88
N ILE A 108 2.40 1.83 4.18
CA ILE A 108 2.55 3.20 4.66
C ILE A 108 1.22 3.94 4.52
N PRO A 109 0.71 4.58 5.58
CA PRO A 109 -0.52 5.36 5.52
C PRO A 109 -0.30 6.64 4.70
N LEU A 110 -1.26 6.99 3.86
CA LEU A 110 -1.28 8.24 3.10
C LEU A 110 -2.17 9.25 3.82
N TRP A 111 -1.56 10.21 4.53
CA TRP A 111 -2.27 11.24 5.29
C TRP A 111 -2.55 12.49 4.48
N TYR A 112 -3.77 13.01 4.59
CA TYR A 112 -4.15 14.33 4.10
C TYR A 112 -5.12 14.95 5.11
N GLU A 113 -4.95 16.23 5.45
CA GLU A 113 -5.82 16.95 6.41
C GLU A 113 -6.19 16.14 7.68
N LYS A 114 -5.19 15.53 8.34
CA LYS A 114 -5.35 14.71 9.58
C LYS A 114 -6.25 13.47 9.44
N LYS A 115 -6.44 12.99 8.21
CA LYS A 115 -7.14 11.73 7.93
C LYS A 115 -6.28 10.82 7.07
N VAL A 116 -6.35 9.51 7.32
CA VAL A 116 -5.75 8.50 6.45
C VAL A 116 -6.67 8.28 5.25
N TYR A 117 -6.21 8.62 4.06
CA TYR A 117 -6.97 8.51 2.82
C TYR A 117 -6.68 7.23 2.05
N GLY A 118 -5.49 6.67 2.23
CA GLY A 118 -5.04 5.51 1.47
C GLY A 118 -3.83 4.84 2.09
N VAL A 119 -3.31 3.84 1.37
CA VAL A 119 -2.12 3.08 1.76
C VAL A 119 -1.23 2.89 0.56
N LEU A 120 0.04 3.24 0.69
CA LEU A 120 1.11 2.82 -0.21
C LEU A 120 1.69 1.51 0.31
N LEU A 121 1.77 0.50 -0.55
CA LEU A 121 2.45 -0.76 -0.31
C LEU A 121 3.67 -0.84 -1.19
N LEU A 122 4.80 -1.23 -0.61
CA LEU A 122 6.03 -1.61 -1.31
C LEU A 122 6.42 -3.02 -0.87
N GLY A 123 6.70 -3.90 -1.83
CA GLY A 123 6.91 -5.32 -1.58
C GLY A 123 8.10 -5.88 -2.35
N GLN A 124 8.74 -6.87 -1.76
CA GLN A 124 9.82 -7.68 -2.32
C GLN A 124 9.37 -9.12 -2.49
N ARG A 125 9.97 -9.81 -3.46
CA ARG A 125 9.74 -11.23 -3.76
C ARG A 125 11.03 -12.02 -3.59
N ASN A 126 10.96 -13.34 -3.76
CA ASN A 126 12.12 -14.23 -3.82
C ASN A 126 13.08 -14.07 -2.62
N GLN A 127 12.53 -13.77 -1.44
CA GLN A 127 13.28 -13.57 -0.18
C GLN A 127 14.26 -12.38 -0.24
N GLN A 128 14.08 -11.46 -1.19
CA GLN A 128 14.84 -10.21 -1.18
C GLN A 128 14.48 -9.39 0.07
N PRO A 129 15.48 -8.83 0.77
CA PRO A 129 15.24 -7.99 1.93
C PRO A 129 14.66 -6.64 1.51
N LEU A 130 13.99 -5.98 2.47
CA LEU A 130 13.58 -4.59 2.28
C LEU A 130 14.82 -3.69 2.08
N PRO A 131 14.84 -2.80 1.08
CA PRO A 131 15.89 -1.82 0.90
C PRO A 131 16.03 -0.94 2.13
N LYS A 132 17.24 -0.63 2.60
CA LYS A 132 17.46 0.13 3.85
C LYS A 132 16.73 1.48 3.90
N THR A 133 16.41 2.05 2.74
CA THR A 133 15.65 3.30 2.59
C THR A 133 14.20 3.18 3.05
N TYR A 134 13.64 1.97 3.21
CA TYR A 134 12.23 1.74 3.58
C TYR A 134 11.79 2.48 4.85
N LYS A 135 12.72 2.72 5.78
CA LYS A 135 12.45 3.43 7.04
C LYS A 135 12.21 4.92 6.86
N ASN A 136 12.75 5.53 5.81
CA ASN A 136 12.81 6.99 5.63
C ASN A 136 12.15 7.46 4.33
N ILE A 137 11.29 6.64 3.70
CA ILE A 137 10.60 7.02 2.47
C ILE A 137 9.76 8.28 2.73
N SER A 138 10.12 9.40 2.09
CA SER A 138 9.42 10.67 2.23
C SER A 138 8.24 10.77 1.26
N LEU A 139 7.03 10.54 1.76
CA LEU A 139 5.81 10.60 0.93
C LEU A 139 5.55 11.99 0.35
N LYS A 140 5.84 13.06 1.09
CA LYS A 140 5.61 14.43 0.64
C LYS A 140 6.33 14.76 -0.66
N SER A 141 7.57 14.27 -0.79
CA SER A 141 8.38 14.47 -1.99
C SER A 141 7.87 13.69 -3.21
N LYS A 142 7.19 12.56 -2.98
CA LYS A 142 6.85 11.57 -4.03
C LYS A 142 5.38 11.62 -4.44
N LEU A 143 4.46 11.74 -3.48
CA LEU A 143 3.01 11.77 -3.67
C LEU A 143 2.41 13.18 -3.46
N GLY A 144 3.27 14.20 -3.31
CA GLY A 144 2.91 15.61 -3.23
C GLY A 144 2.22 15.99 -1.93
N ILE A 145 0.89 15.88 -1.91
CA ILE A 145 0.02 16.36 -0.82
C ILE A 145 -0.05 15.40 0.38
N PHE A 146 0.43 14.17 0.22
CA PHE A 146 0.37 13.15 1.26
C PHE A 146 1.62 13.19 2.14
N ASN A 147 1.41 13.11 3.45
CA ASN A 147 2.49 13.04 4.43
C ASN A 147 2.45 11.71 5.21
N GLU A 148 3.51 11.45 5.96
CA GLU A 148 3.49 10.55 7.12
C GLU A 148 3.12 11.41 8.32
N GLU A 149 2.23 10.93 9.21
CA GLU A 149 1.62 11.62 10.36
C GLU A 149 2.25 12.97 10.79
N ASP A 150 1.40 13.98 11.04
CA ASP A 150 1.77 15.17 11.82
C ASP A 150 2.20 14.80 13.26
#